data_AF-S4N3Q7-F1
#
_entry.id   AF-S4N3Q7-F1
#
_cell.length_a   1.000
_cell.length_b   1.000
_cell.length_c   1.000
_cell.angle_alpha   90.00
_cell.angle_beta   90.00
_cell.angle_gamma   90.00
#
_symmetry.space_group_name_H-M   'P 1'
#
loop_
_entity.id
_entity.type
_entity.pdbx_description
1 polymer ?
#
loop_
_entity_poly.entity_id
_entity_poly.type
_entity_poly.pdbx_seq_one_letter_code
_entity_poly.pdbx_strand_id
1 'polypeptide(L)'
;MLASGTAPVDVAAAHPTSSLAWAQLADEAFERGATVESYAYARTGYHRGLDALRRNGWKGHGPVPWEHEPNRGFLRALHALARAAQAIGEQEEYERCSQFLKDSSPEAAQVLG
;
A
#
# COMPACT_ATOMS: atom_id res chain seq x y z
N MET A 1 11.30 7.66 -10.22
CA MET A 1 12.51 6.87 -9.89
C MET A 1 13.04 7.36 -8.56
N LEU A 2 13.19 6.48 -7.57
CA LEU A 2 13.87 6.82 -6.32
C LEU A 2 15.36 6.90 -6.61
N ALA A 3 15.99 8.03 -6.30
CA ALA A 3 17.44 8.12 -6.34
C ALA A 3 18.01 7.19 -5.27
N SER A 4 18.96 6.34 -5.66
CA SER A 4 19.65 5.39 -4.80
C SER A 4 20.28 6.09 -3.60
N GLY A 5 19.73 5.88 -2.39
CA GLY A 5 20.36 6.26 -1.12
C GLY A 5 19.50 7.03 -0.12
N THR A 6 18.34 7.57 -0.51
CA THR A 6 17.46 8.26 0.46
C THR A 6 16.65 7.23 1.25
N ALA A 7 16.75 7.25 2.58
CA ALA A 7 15.96 6.37 3.44
C ALA A 7 14.46 6.68 3.22
N PRO A 8 13.57 5.70 3.07
CA PRO A 8 12.17 5.98 2.77
C PRO A 8 11.46 6.76 3.88
N VAL A 9 11.99 6.77 5.10
CA VAL A 9 11.51 7.64 6.18
C VAL A 9 11.68 9.12 5.84
N ASP A 10 12.81 9.50 5.23
CA ASP A 10 13.06 10.86 4.78
C ASP A 10 12.17 11.21 3.59
N VAL A 11 11.94 10.25 2.68
CA VAL A 11 11.03 10.42 1.54
C VAL A 11 9.59 10.61 2.01
N ALA A 12 9.12 9.79 2.95
CA ALA A 12 7.77 9.93 3.51
C ALA A 12 7.61 11.25 4.29
N ALA A 13 8.65 11.69 5.00
CA ALA A 13 8.64 12.99 5.67
C ALA A 13 8.61 14.17 4.69
N ALA A 14 9.39 14.12 3.61
CA ALA A 14 9.43 15.15 2.57
C ALA A 14 8.20 15.12 1.65
N HIS A 15 7.60 13.95 1.45
CA HIS A 15 6.45 13.71 0.57
C HIS A 15 5.35 12.94 1.30
N PRO A 16 4.71 13.51 2.35
CA PRO A 16 3.79 12.80 3.23
C PRO A 16 2.50 12.34 2.55
N THR A 17 2.19 12.88 1.36
CA THR A 17 1.06 12.47 0.53
C THR A 17 1.39 11.33 -0.43
N SER A 18 2.66 10.88 -0.50
CA SER A 18 3.08 9.80 -1.40
C SER A 18 2.68 8.44 -0.83
N SER A 19 1.64 7.83 -1.40
CA SER A 19 1.21 6.47 -1.05
C SER A 19 2.35 5.44 -1.22
N LEU A 20 3.15 5.59 -2.29
CA LEU A 20 4.27 4.69 -2.56
C LEU A 20 5.37 4.75 -1.49
N ALA A 21 5.72 5.95 -1.00
CA ALA A 21 6.74 6.09 0.04
C ALA A 21 6.33 5.37 1.33
N TRP A 22 5.06 5.49 1.72
CA TRP A 22 4.50 4.76 2.86
C TRP A 22 4.43 3.25 2.63
N ALA A 23 4.12 2.79 1.42
CA ALA A 23 4.14 1.37 1.07
C ALA A 23 5.55 0.77 1.23
N GLN A 24 6.59 1.49 0.80
CA GLN A 24 7.98 1.05 0.96
C GLN A 24 8.42 1.00 2.43
N LEU A 25 8.02 1.99 3.23
CA LEU A 25 8.22 1.94 4.68
C LEU A 25 7.56 0.72 5.32
N ALA A 26 6.36 0.35 4.84
CA ALA A 26 5.68 -0.84 5.30
C ALA A 26 6.44 -2.12 4.92
N ASP A 27 6.95 -2.21 3.68
CA ASP A 27 7.77 -3.34 3.23
C ASP A 27 9.04 -3.50 4.08
N GLU A 28 9.81 -2.42 4.27
CA GLU A 28 11.01 -2.45 5.11
C GLU A 28 10.72 -2.77 6.57
N ALA A 29 9.57 -2.33 7.09
CA ALA A 29 9.13 -2.65 8.45
C ALA A 29 8.77 -4.11 8.62
N PHE A 30 8.12 -4.68 7.61
CA PHE A 30 7.78 -6.08 7.60
C PHE A 30 9.04 -6.96 7.52
N GLU A 31 9.97 -6.62 6.62
CA GLU A 31 11.21 -7.38 6.41
C GLU A 31 12.09 -7.45 7.66
N ARG A 32 12.10 -6.39 8.49
CA ARG A 32 12.81 -6.39 9.79
C ARG A 32 12.02 -7.02 10.95
N GLY A 33 10.83 -7.55 10.69
CA GLY A 33 9.97 -8.17 11.71
C GLY A 33 9.14 -7.19 12.55
N ALA A 34 9.14 -5.89 12.23
CA ALA A 34 8.36 -4.87 12.91
C ALA A 34 6.91 -4.81 12.35
N THR A 35 6.13 -5.87 12.57
CA THR A 35 4.82 -6.07 11.93
C THR A 35 3.78 -4.99 12.29
N VAL A 36 3.78 -4.50 13.53
CA VAL A 36 2.90 -3.39 13.96
C VAL A 36 3.27 -2.08 13.27
N GLU A 37 4.57 -1.78 13.12
CA GLU A 37 5.03 -0.60 12.37
C GLU A 37 4.67 -0.72 10.89
N SER A 38 4.88 -1.91 10.29
CA SER A 38 4.45 -2.21 8.93
C SER A 38 2.97 -1.93 8.73
N TYR A 39 2.13 -2.36 9.67
CA TYR A 39 0.69 -2.13 9.61
C TYR A 39 0.34 -0.64 9.66
N ALA A 40 0.99 0.12 10.55
CA ALA A 40 0.78 1.58 10.66
C ALA A 40 1.20 2.34 9.40
N TYR A 41 2.35 1.98 8.82
CA TYR A 41 2.81 2.57 7.56
C TYR A 41 1.92 2.19 6.38
N ALA A 42 1.55 0.91 6.26
CA ALA A 42 0.68 0.42 5.19
C ALA A 42 -0.70 1.10 5.24
N ARG A 43 -1.30 1.21 6.43
CA ARG A 43 -2.58 1.93 6.61
C ARG A 43 -2.48 3.39 6.20
N THR A 44 -1.39 4.06 6.55
CA THR A 44 -1.13 5.45 6.10
C THR A 44 -1.04 5.52 4.58
N GLY A 45 -0.24 4.66 3.95
CA GLY A 45 -0.09 4.60 2.50
C GLY A 45 -1.39 4.29 1.78
N TYR A 46 -2.19 3.38 2.31
CA TYR A 46 -3.51 3.02 1.82
C TYR A 46 -4.44 4.24 1.81
N HIS A 47 -4.52 4.99 2.91
CA HIS A 47 -5.34 6.21 2.98
C HIS A 47 -4.86 7.30 2.00
N ARG A 48 -3.54 7.54 1.89
CA ARG A 48 -3.01 8.49 0.90
C ARG A 48 -3.32 8.08 -0.54
N GLY A 49 -3.31 6.77 -0.81
CA GLY A 49 -3.70 6.20 -2.09
C GLY A 49 -5.18 6.44 -2.40
N LEU A 50 -6.07 6.17 -1.44
CA LEU A 50 -7.50 6.46 -1.57
C LEU A 50 -7.78 7.94 -1.83
N ASP A 51 -7.09 8.85 -1.14
CA ASP A 51 -7.24 10.29 -1.35
C ASP A 51 -6.83 10.69 -2.77
N ALA A 52 -5.73 10.12 -3.28
CA ALA A 52 -5.27 10.35 -4.65
C ALA A 52 -6.25 9.79 -5.70
N LEU A 53 -6.76 8.58 -5.50
CA LEU A 53 -7.77 7.98 -6.39
C LEU A 53 -9.05 8.83 -6.44
N ARG A 54 -9.56 9.25 -5.28
CA ARG A 54 -10.77 10.08 -5.17
C ARG A 54 -10.60 11.43 -5.85
N ARG A 55 -9.43 12.06 -5.67
CA ARG A 55 -9.09 13.33 -6.35
C ARG A 55 -9.11 13.18 -7.87
N ASN A 56 -8.74 12.00 -8.38
CA ASN A 56 -8.76 11.66 -9.80
C ASN A 56 -10.09 11.02 -10.26
N GLY A 57 -11.16 11.17 -9.49
CA GLY A 57 -12.52 10.82 -9.91
C GLY A 57 -13.00 9.43 -9.52
N TRP A 58 -12.17 8.59 -8.89
CA TRP A 58 -12.59 7.27 -8.41
C TRP A 58 -13.61 7.39 -7.27
N LYS A 59 -14.71 6.62 -7.33
CA LYS A 59 -15.89 6.78 -6.47
C LYS A 59 -16.05 5.69 -5.41
N GLY A 60 -14.98 5.01 -5.02
CA GLY A 60 -15.07 3.93 -4.02
C GLY A 60 -15.25 2.53 -4.61
N HIS A 61 -15.37 2.42 -5.93
CA HIS A 61 -15.60 1.15 -6.63
C HIS A 61 -15.04 1.20 -8.05
N GLY A 62 -14.85 0.03 -8.64
CA GLY A 62 -14.31 -0.12 -10.00
C GLY A 62 -12.79 -0.33 -10.01
N PRO A 63 -12.24 -0.64 -11.19
CA PRO A 63 -10.87 -1.11 -11.33
C PRO A 63 -9.84 -0.03 -10.98
N VAL A 64 -8.70 -0.47 -10.47
CA VAL A 64 -7.50 0.32 -10.22
C VAL A 64 -6.33 -0.40 -10.89
N PRO A 65 -6.13 -0.26 -12.21
CA PRO A 65 -5.18 -1.08 -12.98
C PRO A 65 -3.73 -0.92 -12.49
N TRP A 66 -2.96 -2.01 -12.47
CA TRP A 66 -1.57 -2.05 -12.02
C TRP A 66 -0.60 -1.39 -13.01
N GLU A 67 -0.95 -1.50 -14.29
CA GLU A 67 -0.23 -1.00 -15.44
C GLU A 67 -0.16 0.53 -15.40
N HIS A 68 -1.17 1.19 -14.81
CA HIS A 68 -1.15 2.61 -14.55
C HIS A 68 -0.28 2.92 -13.34
N GLU A 69 0.96 3.36 -13.59
CA GLU A 69 2.00 3.57 -12.58
C GLU A 69 1.55 4.34 -11.32
N PRO A 70 0.77 5.45 -11.42
CA PRO A 70 0.29 6.18 -10.25
C PRO A 70 -0.54 5.35 -9.25
N ASN A 71 -1.14 4.25 -9.70
CA ASN A 71 -1.93 3.36 -8.84
C ASN A 71 -1.07 2.43 -7.98
N ARG A 72 0.19 2.19 -8.38
CA ARG A 72 1.05 1.17 -7.75
C ARG A 72 1.33 1.47 -6.28
N GLY A 73 1.41 2.75 -5.89
CA GLY A 73 1.55 3.13 -4.48
C GLY A 73 0.37 2.62 -3.64
N PHE A 74 -0.86 2.86 -4.11
CA PHE A 74 -2.07 2.39 -3.45
C PHE A 74 -2.15 0.86 -3.38
N LEU A 75 -1.91 0.18 -4.51
CA LEU A 75 -1.99 -1.29 -4.60
C LEU A 75 -0.94 -1.97 -3.73
N ARG A 76 0.29 -1.44 -3.69
CA ARG A 76 1.35 -1.91 -2.79
C ARG A 76 1.00 -1.68 -1.32
N ALA A 77 0.47 -0.52 -0.96
CA ALA A 77 0.05 -0.25 0.41
C ALA A 77 -1.11 -1.17 0.85
N LEU A 78 -2.06 -1.45 -0.04
CA LEU A 78 -3.18 -2.36 0.22
C LEU A 78 -2.68 -3.80 0.43
N HIS A 79 -1.75 -4.26 -0.40
CA HIS A 79 -1.10 -5.56 -0.23
C HIS A 79 -0.31 -5.63 1.09
N ALA A 80 0.51 -4.62 1.37
CA ALA A 80 1.28 -4.55 2.62
C ALA A 80 0.37 -4.53 3.86
N LEU A 81 -0.79 -3.87 3.77
CA LEU A 81 -1.78 -3.84 4.83
C LEU A 81 -2.39 -5.23 5.07
N ALA A 82 -2.76 -5.95 4.01
CA ALA A 82 -3.23 -7.33 4.12
C ALA A 82 -2.17 -8.23 4.78
N ARG A 83 -0.93 -8.21 4.28
CA ARG A 83 0.18 -9.01 4.81
C ARG A 83 0.47 -8.70 6.29
N ALA A 84 0.52 -7.42 6.66
CA ALA A 84 0.77 -7.02 8.04
C ALA A 84 -0.41 -7.38 8.96
N ALA A 85 -1.65 -7.21 8.50
CA ALA A 85 -2.86 -7.62 9.24
C ALA A 85 -2.84 -9.12 9.56
N GLN A 86 -2.50 -9.95 8.58
CA GLN A 86 -2.36 -11.40 8.77
C GLN A 86 -1.31 -11.72 9.84
N ALA A 87 -0.15 -11.05 9.79
CA ALA A 87 0.95 -11.28 10.72
C ALA A 87 0.64 -10.88 12.17
N ILE A 88 -0.30 -9.94 12.39
CA ILE A 88 -0.74 -9.53 13.74
C ILE A 88 -2.02 -10.23 14.19
N GLY A 89 -2.60 -11.11 13.37
CA GLY A 89 -3.83 -11.86 13.71
C GLY A 89 -5.15 -11.13 13.42
N GLU A 90 -5.12 -10.00 12.70
CA GLU A 90 -6.31 -9.25 12.27
C GLU A 90 -6.93 -9.87 11.01
N GLN A 91 -7.52 -11.05 11.17
CA GLN A 91 -7.99 -11.90 10.06
C GLN A 91 -9.03 -11.22 9.17
N GLU A 92 -10.00 -10.51 9.75
CA GLU A 92 -11.04 -9.81 9.00
C GLU A 92 -10.47 -8.71 8.09
N GLU A 93 -9.46 -7.98 8.56
CA GLU A 93 -8.78 -6.94 7.77
C GLU A 93 -7.95 -7.57 6.65
N TYR A 94 -7.25 -8.67 6.93
CA TYR A 94 -6.51 -9.43 5.92
C TYR A 94 -7.43 -9.88 4.78
N GLU A 95 -8.57 -10.49 5.09
CA GLU A 95 -9.51 -10.99 4.10
C GLU A 95 -10.10 -9.85 3.27
N ARG A 96 -10.57 -8.78 3.94
CA ARG A 96 -11.10 -7.59 3.26
C ARG A 96 -10.08 -6.94 2.34
N CYS A 97 -8.84 -6.75 2.79
CA CYS A 97 -7.81 -6.11 1.98
C CYS A 97 -7.36 -7.00 0.82
N SER A 98 -7.23 -8.31 1.04
CA SER A 98 -6.87 -9.26 0.00
C SER A 98 -7.93 -9.37 -1.09
N GLN A 99 -9.21 -9.40 -0.70
CA GLN A 99 -10.32 -9.39 -1.65
C GLN A 99 -10.35 -8.06 -2.41
N PHE A 100 -10.20 -6.93 -1.70
CA PHE A 100 -10.20 -5.63 -2.33
C PHE A 100 -9.04 -5.48 -3.34
N LEU A 101 -7.86 -6.03 -3.06
CA LEU A 101 -6.73 -6.03 -4.00
C LEU A 101 -7.08 -6.79 -5.29
N LYS A 102 -7.64 -8.00 -5.16
CA LYS A 102 -8.05 -8.83 -6.31
C LYS A 102 -9.12 -8.15 -7.17
N ASP A 103 -10.11 -7.55 -6.53
CA ASP A 103 -11.20 -6.83 -7.21
C ASP A 103 -10.72 -5.54 -7.88
N SER A 104 -9.73 -4.87 -7.27
CA SER A 104 -9.13 -3.65 -7.82
C SER A 104 -8.20 -3.94 -8.99
N SER A 105 -7.34 -4.96 -8.86
CA SER A 105 -6.35 -5.34 -9.86
C SER A 105 -5.94 -6.80 -9.71
N PRO A 106 -6.45 -7.69 -10.58
CA PRO A 106 -5.98 -9.08 -10.65
C PRO A 106 -4.47 -9.19 -10.90
N GLU A 107 -3.91 -8.30 -11.73
CA GLU A 107 -2.47 -8.27 -12.00
C GLU A 107 -1.67 -7.87 -10.76
N ALA A 108 -2.10 -6.88 -9.98
CA ALA A 108 -1.42 -6.53 -8.74
C ALA A 108 -1.45 -7.69 -7.73
N ALA A 109 -2.59 -8.38 -7.62
CA ALA A 109 -2.72 -9.55 -6.75
C ALA A 109 -1.75 -10.68 -7.16
N GLN A 110 -1.47 -10.84 -8.46
CA GLN A 110 -0.51 -11.81 -8.97
C GLN A 110 0.95 -11.37 -8.80
N VAL A 111 1.24 -10.08 -9.01
CA VAL A 111 2.61 -9.54 -8.98
C VAL A 111 3.13 -9.38 -7.55
N LEU A 112 2.24 -9.10 -6.59
CA LEU A 112 2.60 -8.82 -5.21
C LEU A 112 2.49 -10.02 -4.26
N GLY A 113 1.62 -10.99 -4.59
CA GLY A 113 1.43 -12.23 -3.82
C GLY A 113 2.41 -13.32 -4.21
#